data_AF-A0ABD2KCX6-F1
#
_entry.id   AF-A0ABD2KCX6-F1
#
_cell.length_a   1.000
_cell.length_b   1.000
_cell.length_c   1.000
_cell.angle_alpha   90.00
_cell.angle_beta   90.00
_cell.angle_gamma   90.00
#
_symmetry.space_group_name_H-M   'P 1'
#
loop_
_entity.id
_entity.type
_entity.pdbx_description
1 polymer ?
#
loop_
_entity_poly.entity_id
_entity_poly.type
_entity_poly.pdbx_seq_one_letter_code
_entity_poly.pdbx_strand_id
1 'polypeptide(L)'
;MPFQRAGAHSTREWMKIEREIAEKIGTSRTSIYRWKAQLGLTKNRRYSDEEKRKIMAKYYQMKRENPRIMMKTMCKKLNISMATLYRWIEIGEGQQKPEKATGEMKHQKFNNLNNYEKTFGANGNGQNVWAWNFATGRRQRKTKLASLY
;
A
#
# COMPACT_ATOMS: atom_id res chain seq x y z
N MET A 1 4.76 20.80 32.22
CA MET A 1 3.35 20.37 32.37
C MET A 1 3.00 19.39 31.27
N PRO A 2 2.56 18.15 31.56
CA PRO A 2 2.15 17.20 30.53
C PRO A 2 0.78 17.62 29.97
N PHE A 3 0.73 17.93 28.67
CA PHE A 3 -0.53 18.09 27.94
C PHE A 3 -1.28 16.75 28.01
N GLN A 4 -2.36 16.69 28.79
CA GLN A 4 -3.30 15.58 28.76
C GLN A 4 -3.78 15.43 27.32
N ARG A 5 -3.57 14.26 26.71
CA ARG A 5 -4.09 13.94 25.39
C ARG A 5 -5.61 13.94 25.49
N ALA A 6 -6.24 15.05 25.09
CA ALA A 6 -7.69 15.15 24.99
C ALA A 6 -8.20 13.92 24.23
N GLY A 7 -9.17 13.23 24.85
CA GLY A 7 -9.77 12.02 24.30
C GLY A 7 -10.21 12.23 22.85
N ALA A 8 -10.19 11.17 22.06
CA ALA A 8 -10.63 11.22 20.68
C ALA A 8 -12.14 11.49 20.62
N HIS A 9 -12.55 12.76 20.70
CA HIS A 9 -13.94 13.15 20.53
C HIS A 9 -14.42 12.67 19.16
N SER A 10 -15.62 12.12 19.14
CA SER A 10 -16.27 11.73 17.90
C SER A 10 -16.42 12.95 16.99
N THR A 11 -16.43 12.74 15.68
CA THR A 11 -16.61 13.83 14.70
C THR A 11 -17.88 14.65 15.01
N ARG A 12 -18.90 14.02 15.61
CA ARG A 12 -20.17 14.64 15.97
C ARG A 12 -20.06 15.59 17.16
N GLU A 13 -19.23 15.27 18.15
CA GLU A 13 -18.96 16.14 19.31
C GLU A 13 -18.13 17.36 18.90
N TRP A 14 -17.10 17.16 18.07
CA TRP A 14 -16.33 18.27 17.51
C TRP A 14 -17.21 19.29 16.77
N MET A 15 -18.18 18.80 16.00
CA MET A 15 -19.12 19.69 15.30
C MET A 15 -20.02 20.48 16.25
N LYS A 16 -20.39 19.93 17.42
CA LYS A 16 -21.16 20.66 18.44
C LYS A 16 -20.32 21.76 19.08
N ILE A 17 -19.10 21.43 19.49
CA ILE A 17 -18.17 22.42 20.07
C ILE A 17 -17.88 23.55 19.09
N GLU A 18 -17.61 23.24 17.82
CA GLU A 18 -17.38 24.27 16.79
C GLU A 18 -18.62 25.15 16.56
N ARG A 19 -19.82 24.60 16.70
CA ARG A 19 -21.07 25.37 16.61
C ARG A 19 -21.23 26.31 17.81
N GLU A 20 -21.00 25.82 19.02
CA GLU A 20 -21.06 26.65 20.24
C GLU A 20 -20.03 27.79 20.21
N ILE A 21 -18.82 27.52 19.70
CA ILE A 21 -17.80 28.56 19.52
C ILE A 21 -18.26 29.59 18.47
N ALA A 22 -18.85 29.14 17.35
CA ALA A 22 -19.39 30.02 16.31
C ALA A 22 -20.48 30.95 16.86
N GLU A 23 -21.42 30.40 17.64
CA GLU A 23 -22.50 31.16 18.28
C GLU A 23 -21.95 32.21 19.26
N LYS A 24 -20.98 31.84 20.12
CA LYS A 24 -20.37 32.77 21.09
C LYS A 24 -19.60 33.92 20.43
N ILE A 25 -18.96 33.67 19.29
CA ILE A 25 -18.17 34.66 18.56
C ILE A 25 -19.04 35.47 17.58
N GLY A 26 -20.27 35.02 17.30
CA GLY A 26 -21.14 35.63 16.30
C GLY A 26 -20.65 35.42 14.86
N THR A 27 -20.04 34.27 14.57
CA THR A 27 -19.54 33.94 13.24
C THR A 27 -20.11 32.63 12.70
N SER A 28 -19.93 32.37 11.41
CA SER A 28 -20.34 31.09 10.83
C SER A 28 -19.36 29.98 11.19
N ARG A 29 -19.86 28.74 11.35
CA ARG A 29 -19.00 27.55 11.52
C ARG A 29 -17.98 27.42 10.38
N THR A 30 -18.36 27.81 9.17
CA THR A 30 -17.48 27.78 7.99
C THR A 30 -16.28 28.71 8.16
N SER A 31 -16.45 29.86 8.81
CA SER A 31 -15.35 30.78 9.14
C SER A 31 -14.34 30.13 10.08
N ILE A 32 -14.82 29.48 11.15
CA ILE A 32 -13.97 28.74 12.09
C ILE A 32 -13.19 27.64 11.38
N TYR A 33 -13.84 26.86 10.50
CA TYR A 33 -13.18 25.83 9.73
C TYR A 33 -12.05 26.41 8.85
N ARG A 34 -12.31 27.54 8.17
CA ARG A 34 -11.30 28.24 7.35
C ARG A 34 -10.13 28.74 8.19
N TRP A 35 -10.39 29.33 9.36
CA TRP A 35 -9.33 29.76 10.28
C TRP A 35 -8.50 28.58 10.77
N LYS A 36 -9.11 27.45 11.14
CA LYS A 36 -8.38 26.23 11.49
C LYS A 36 -7.51 25.74 10.34
N ALA A 37 -7.99 25.84 9.10
CA ALA A 37 -7.20 25.47 7.93
C ALA A 37 -6.00 26.41 7.72
N GLN A 38 -6.21 27.73 7.85
CA GLN A 38 -5.15 28.75 7.76
C GLN A 38 -4.10 28.58 8.86
N LEU A 39 -4.52 28.21 10.07
CA LEU A 39 -3.64 27.93 11.21
C LEU A 39 -3.03 26.52 11.18
N GLY A 40 -3.33 25.69 10.17
CA GLY A 40 -2.82 24.31 10.08
C GLY A 40 -3.39 23.33 11.12
N LEU A 41 -4.47 23.70 11.81
CA LEU A 41 -5.15 22.89 12.84
C LEU A 41 -6.13 21.86 12.24
N THR A 42 -6.24 21.79 10.91
CA THR A 42 -7.04 20.74 10.27
C THR A 42 -6.31 19.41 10.32
N LYS A 43 -7.04 18.34 10.66
CA LYS A 43 -6.51 16.95 10.71
C LYS A 43 -6.25 16.36 9.30
N ASN A 44 -5.74 17.16 8.37
CA ASN A 44 -5.20 16.61 7.14
C ASN A 44 -3.81 16.07 7.46
N ARG A 45 -3.77 14.80 7.92
CA ARG A 45 -2.53 14.08 8.12
C ARG A 45 -1.88 13.88 6.74
N ARG A 46 -1.06 14.85 6.34
CA ARG A 46 -0.16 14.72 5.20
C ARG A 46 1.06 13.96 5.70
N TYR A 47 1.34 12.82 5.09
CA TYR A 47 2.56 12.07 5.36
C TYR A 47 3.70 12.73 4.58
N SER A 48 4.82 13.00 5.26
CA SER A 48 6.04 13.42 4.55
C SER A 48 6.58 12.28 3.70
N ASP A 49 7.36 12.55 2.66
CA ASP A 49 7.90 11.50 1.81
C ASP A 49 8.83 10.54 2.58
N GLU A 50 9.51 11.03 3.61
CA GLU A 50 10.30 10.18 4.50
C GLU A 50 9.44 9.25 5.36
N GLU A 51 8.33 9.75 5.91
CA GLU A 51 7.38 8.94 6.65
C GLU A 51 6.76 7.86 5.76
N LYS A 52 6.32 8.25 4.55
CA LYS A 52 5.81 7.32 3.54
C LYS A 52 6.82 6.20 3.28
N ARG A 53 8.10 6.54 3.06
CA ARG A 53 9.18 5.55 2.85
C ARG A 53 9.33 4.61 4.03
N LYS A 54 9.41 5.13 5.26
CA LYS A 54 9.55 4.32 6.48
C LYS A 54 8.37 3.36 6.66
N ILE A 55 7.16 3.83 6.38
CA ILE A 55 5.95 3.02 6.43
C ILE A 55 5.99 1.91 5.37
N MET A 56 6.27 2.28 4.12
CA MET A 56 6.28 1.32 3.00
C MET A 56 7.35 0.25 3.19
N ALA A 57 8.53 0.62 3.70
CA ALA A 57 9.57 -0.34 4.07
C ALA A 57 9.08 -1.36 5.10
N LYS A 58 8.42 -0.90 6.18
CA LYS A 58 7.81 -1.80 7.19
C LYS A 58 6.71 -2.68 6.61
N TYR A 59 5.89 -2.12 5.72
CA TYR A 59 4.84 -2.87 5.02
C TYR A 59 5.44 -4.03 4.20
N TYR A 60 6.46 -3.76 3.38
CA TYR A 60 7.11 -4.80 2.58
C TYR A 60 7.84 -5.83 3.44
N GLN A 61 8.45 -5.41 4.55
CA GLN A 61 9.06 -6.32 5.52
C GLN A 61 8.02 -7.30 6.10
N MET A 62 6.88 -6.79 6.58
CA MET A 62 5.80 -7.64 7.11
C MET A 62 5.25 -8.59 6.04
N LYS A 63 5.16 -8.14 4.78
CA LYS A 63 4.69 -8.96 3.66
C LYS A 63 5.68 -10.06 3.28
N ARG A 64 6.99 -9.80 3.41
CA ARG A 64 8.06 -10.78 3.19
C ARG A 64 8.08 -11.85 4.28
N GLU A 65 7.96 -11.44 5.55
CA GLU A 65 7.93 -12.35 6.69
C GLU A 65 6.65 -13.22 6.69
N ASN A 66 5.51 -12.62 6.36
CA ASN A 66 4.21 -13.29 6.44
C ASN A 66 3.35 -13.00 5.19
N PRO A 67 3.52 -13.78 4.10
CA PRO A 67 2.85 -13.50 2.84
C PRO A 67 1.31 -13.62 2.92
N ARG A 68 0.80 -14.44 3.84
CA ARG A 68 -0.65 -14.67 4.06
C ARG A 68 -1.33 -13.65 4.97
N ILE A 69 -0.59 -12.71 5.57
CA ILE A 69 -1.20 -11.68 6.42
C ILE A 69 -2.15 -10.79 5.60
N MET A 70 -3.34 -10.54 6.15
CA MET A 70 -4.34 -9.66 5.55
C MET A 70 -3.88 -8.20 5.57
N MET A 71 -4.17 -7.47 4.49
CA MET A 71 -3.87 -6.03 4.39
C MET A 71 -4.43 -5.23 5.56
N LYS A 72 -5.67 -5.54 5.96
CA LYS A 72 -6.38 -4.87 7.07
C LYS A 72 -5.61 -4.93 8.40
N THR A 73 -4.93 -6.04 8.70
CA THR A 73 -4.17 -6.18 9.94
C THR A 73 -2.85 -5.39 9.87
N MET A 74 -2.21 -5.33 8.70
CA MET A 74 -1.02 -4.48 8.48
C MET A 74 -1.36 -3.00 8.63
N CYS A 75 -2.47 -2.53 8.05
CA CYS A 75 -2.94 -1.14 8.20
C CYS A 75 -3.16 -0.74 9.66
N LYS A 76 -3.77 -1.63 10.46
CA LYS A 76 -3.95 -1.40 11.90
C LYS A 76 -2.61 -1.27 12.63
N LYS A 77 -1.65 -2.15 12.35
CA LYS A 77 -0.31 -2.10 12.95
C LYS A 77 0.47 -0.84 12.56
N LEU A 78 0.33 -0.38 11.32
CA LEU A 78 1.00 0.81 10.81
C LEU A 78 0.27 2.12 11.17
N ASN A 79 -0.95 2.04 11.69
CA ASN A 79 -1.84 3.17 11.99
C ASN A 79 -2.12 4.06 10.76
N ILE A 80 -2.55 3.41 9.67
CA ILE A 80 -2.81 4.05 8.37
C ILE A 80 -4.14 3.55 7.83
N SER A 81 -4.84 4.42 7.10
CA SER A 81 -6.07 4.03 6.42
C SER A 81 -5.77 3.04 5.29
N MET A 82 -6.68 2.08 5.09
CA MET A 82 -6.53 1.08 4.03
C MET A 82 -6.49 1.73 2.63
N ALA A 83 -7.30 2.77 2.40
CA ALA A 83 -7.32 3.53 1.15
C ALA A 83 -5.99 4.23 0.85
N THR A 84 -5.35 4.82 1.87
CA THR A 84 -4.03 5.45 1.73
C THR A 84 -2.98 4.43 1.29
N LEU A 85 -2.95 3.26 1.93
CA LEU A 85 -1.98 2.22 1.61
C LEU A 85 -2.20 1.66 0.19
N TYR A 86 -3.45 1.43 -0.21
CA TYR A 86 -3.78 1.00 -1.58
C TYR A 86 -3.28 2.00 -2.63
N ARG A 87 -3.57 3.28 -2.42
CA ARG A 87 -3.14 4.34 -3.33
C ARG A 87 -1.61 4.38 -3.47
N TRP A 88 -0.86 4.23 -2.38
CA TRP A 88 0.60 4.21 -2.45
C TRP A 88 1.15 2.99 -3.20
N ILE A 89 0.55 1.81 -2.99
CA ILE A 89 0.91 0.59 -3.73
C ILE A 89 0.62 0.75 -5.22
N GLU A 90 -0.53 1.32 -5.58
CA GLU A 90 -0.96 1.53 -6.97
C GLU A 90 -0.05 2.51 -7.72
N ILE A 91 0.32 3.63 -7.08
CA ILE A 91 1.24 4.62 -7.66
C ILE A 91 2.68 4.05 -7.73
N GLY A 92 2.99 3.02 -6.94
CA GLY A 92 4.36 2.51 -6.79
C GLY A 92 5.23 3.40 -5.88
N GLU A 93 4.62 4.29 -5.11
CA GLU A 93 5.32 5.11 -4.11
C GLU A 93 5.95 4.18 -3.06
N GLY A 94 7.29 4.19 -2.97
CA GLY A 94 8.02 3.36 -2.01
C GLY A 94 8.65 2.10 -2.57
N GLN A 95 8.52 1.81 -3.88
CA GLN A 95 9.50 0.95 -4.54
C GLN A 95 10.76 1.78 -4.80
N GLN A 96 11.70 1.77 -3.86
CA GLN A 96 13.08 1.98 -4.27
C GLN A 96 13.38 0.86 -5.25
N LYS A 97 13.53 1.22 -6.54
CA LYS A 97 14.35 0.43 -7.45
C LYS A 97 15.65 0.21 -6.65
N PRO A 98 16.04 -1.04 -6.32
CA PRO A 98 17.26 -1.24 -5.55
C PRO A 98 18.31 -0.43 -6.30
N GLU A 99 18.90 0.57 -5.63
CA GLU A 99 19.99 1.34 -6.21
C GLU A 99 20.93 0.29 -6.75
N LYS A 100 21.11 0.28 -8.08
CA LYS A 100 22.00 -0.67 -8.73
C LYS A 100 23.30 -0.52 -7.96
N ALA A 101 23.65 -1.54 -7.18
CA ALA A 101 24.92 -1.58 -6.50
C ALA A 101 25.97 -1.56 -7.60
N THR A 102 26.44 -0.36 -7.94
CA THR A 102 27.71 -0.12 -8.61
C THR A 102 28.76 -0.55 -7.61
N GLY A 103 29.02 -1.86 -7.59
CA GLY A 103 29.82 -2.53 -6.59
C GLY A 103 29.74 -4.03 -6.81
N GLU A 104 30.43 -4.48 -7.86
CA GLU A 104 31.04 -5.81 -8.03
C GLU A 104 30.62 -6.89 -7.02
N MET A 105 29.41 -7.42 -7.14
CA MET A 105 29.09 -8.72 -6.54
C MET A 105 29.24 -9.79 -7.61
N LYS A 106 30.43 -10.40 -7.59
CA LYS A 106 30.78 -11.62 -8.31
C LYS A 106 29.63 -12.61 -8.24
N HIS A 107 29.26 -13.17 -9.40
CA HIS A 107 28.29 -14.23 -9.56
C HIS A 107 28.53 -15.40 -8.58
N GLN A 108 27.84 -15.41 -7.45
CA GLN A 108 27.51 -16.66 -6.77
C GLN A 108 26.33 -17.26 -7.51
N LYS A 109 26.67 -18.25 -8.36
CA LYS A 109 25.76 -19.13 -9.07
C LYS A 109 24.71 -19.69 -8.10
N PHE A 110 23.48 -19.17 -8.17
CA PHE A 110 22.31 -19.90 -7.68
C PHE A 110 21.97 -20.99 -8.69
N ASN A 111 22.67 -22.13 -8.59
CA ASN A 111 22.20 -23.38 -9.16
C ASN A 111 21.07 -23.92 -8.27
N ASN A 112 19.84 -23.45 -8.46
CA ASN A 112 18.67 -24.18 -7.96
C ASN A 112 17.37 -23.89 -8.71
N LEU A 113 17.43 -23.87 -10.04
CA LEU A 113 16.27 -24.00 -10.91
C LEU A 113 16.40 -25.29 -11.72
N ASN A 114 16.10 -26.43 -11.09
CA ASN A 114 15.81 -27.68 -11.81
C ASN A 114 15.03 -28.72 -10.96
N ASN A 115 14.33 -28.30 -9.90
CA ASN A 115 13.63 -29.26 -9.03
C ASN A 115 12.20 -28.86 -8.65
N TYR A 116 11.45 -28.25 -9.59
CA TYR A 116 10.01 -27.99 -9.41
C TYR A 116 9.13 -28.38 -10.62
N GLU A 117 9.65 -29.20 -11.56
CA GLU A 117 8.87 -29.71 -12.69
C GLU A 117 8.47 -31.21 -12.56
N LYS A 118 8.50 -31.80 -11.36
CA LYS A 118 8.25 -33.26 -11.21
C LYS A 118 7.08 -33.71 -10.34
N THR A 119 6.18 -32.83 -9.91
CA THR A 119 4.97 -33.26 -9.17
C THR A 119 3.73 -32.41 -9.46
N PHE A 120 3.34 -32.29 -10.72
CA PHE A 120 1.92 -32.17 -11.03
C PHE A 120 1.56 -33.19 -12.10
N GLY A 121 0.82 -34.20 -11.65
CA GLY A 121 0.36 -35.32 -12.45
C GLY A 121 -0.38 -34.85 -13.69
N ALA A 122 -0.09 -35.55 -14.79
CA ALA A 122 -1.00 -35.66 -15.89
C ALA A 122 -2.35 -36.18 -15.35
N ASN A 123 -3.35 -35.31 -15.28
CA ASN A 123 -4.74 -35.72 -15.35
C ASN A 123 -5.48 -34.70 -16.19
N GLY A 124 -6.18 -35.24 -17.19
CA GLY A 124 -6.71 -34.50 -18.32
C GLY A 124 -7.74 -33.46 -17.92
N ASN A 125 -7.62 -32.30 -18.54
CA ASN A 125 -8.62 -31.76 -19.46
C ASN A 125 -8.10 -30.40 -19.97
N GLY A 126 -8.09 -30.24 -21.29
CA GLY A 126 -7.43 -29.15 -22.02
C GLY A 126 -7.55 -27.77 -21.36
N GLN A 127 -6.47 -27.34 -20.70
CA GLN A 127 -6.37 -26.01 -20.11
C GLN A 127 -5.70 -25.05 -21.08
N ASN A 128 -6.43 -23.99 -21.42
CA ASN A 128 -5.90 -22.81 -22.09
C ASN A 128 -4.80 -22.18 -21.24
N VAL A 129 -3.54 -22.35 -21.66
CA VAL A 129 -2.39 -21.73 -21.00
C VAL A 129 -2.26 -20.30 -21.53
N TRP A 130 -2.55 -19.33 -20.66
CA TRP A 130 -2.31 -17.92 -20.95
C TRP A 130 -0.87 -17.57 -20.59
N ALA A 131 -0.07 -17.22 -21.59
CA ALA A 131 1.28 -16.73 -21.38
C ALA A 131 1.28 -15.20 -21.49
N TRP A 132 1.96 -14.52 -20.56
CA TRP A 132 2.13 -13.07 -20.60
C TRP A 132 3.33 -12.75 -21.48
N ASN A 133 3.12 -12.01 -22.59
CA ASN A 133 4.20 -11.66 -23.50
C ASN A 133 4.78 -10.29 -23.11
N PHE A 134 5.96 -10.31 -22.48
CA PHE A 134 6.63 -9.12 -21.97
C PHE A 134 7.06 -8.12 -23.05
N ALA A 135 7.19 -8.54 -24.32
CA ALA A 135 7.54 -7.63 -25.41
C ALA A 135 6.37 -6.75 -25.84
N THR A 136 5.13 -7.22 -25.68
CA THR A 136 3.93 -6.52 -26.18
C THR A 136 2.97 -6.08 -25.07
N GLY A 137 3.22 -6.48 -23.82
CA GLY A 137 2.38 -6.13 -22.67
C GLY A 137 0.96 -6.72 -22.72
N ARG A 138 0.71 -7.71 -23.59
CA ARG A 138 -0.60 -8.34 -23.79
C ARG A 138 -0.55 -9.83 -23.45
N ARG A 139 -1.68 -10.37 -22.96
CA ARG A 139 -1.89 -11.81 -22.80
C ARG A 139 -2.18 -12.42 -24.17
N GLN A 140 -1.41 -13.44 -24.53
CA GLN A 140 -1.70 -14.25 -25.72
C GLN A 140 -2.04 -15.68 -25.32
N ARG A 141 -3.03 -16.25 -26.01
CA ARG A 141 -3.43 -17.66 -25.87
C ARG A 141 -2.45 -18.50 -26.67
N LYS A 142 -1.73 -19.42 -26.02
CA LYS A 142 -0.97 -20.45 -26.73
C LYS A 142 -1.85 -21.68 -26.86
N THR A 143 -2.35 -21.94 -28.06
CA THR A 143 -2.89 -23.26 -28.41
C THR A 143 -1.71 -24.14 -28.78
N LYS A 144 -1.50 -25.24 -28.05
CA LYS A 144 -0.60 -26.31 -28.51
C LYS A 144 -1.27 -26.96 -29.71
N LEU A 145 -0.76 -26.70 -30.92
CA LEU A 145 -1.07 -27.52 -32.08
C LEU A 145 -0.48 -28.91 -31.80
N ALA A 146 -1.36 -29.88 -31.58
CA ALA A 146 -0.96 -31.29 -31.56
C ALA A 146 -0.55 -31.66 -32.97
N SER A 147 0.77 -31.78 -33.19
CA SER A 147 1.33 -32.38 -34.40
C SER A 147 0.97 -33.87 -34.37
N LEU A 148 -0.05 -34.26 -35.14
CA LEU A 148 -0.29 -35.65 -35.50
C LEU A 148 0.49 -35.92 -36.79
N TYR A 149 1.70 -36.45 -36.65
CA TYR A 149 2.40 -37.28 -37.64
C TYR A 149 3.35 -38.21 -36.90
#